data_AF-A0A1M3HE57-F1
#
_entry.id   AF-A0A1M3HE57-F1
#
_cell.length_a   1.000
_cell.length_b   1.000
_cell.length_c   1.000
_cell.angle_alpha   90.00
_cell.angle_beta   90.00
_cell.angle_gamma   90.00
#
_symmetry.space_group_name_H-M   'P 1'
#
loop_
_entity.id
_entity.type
_entity.pdbx_description
1 polymer ?
#
loop_
_entity_poly.entity_id
_entity_poly.type
_entity_poly.pdbx_seq_one_letter_code
_entity_poly.pdbx_strand_id
1 'polypeptide(L)'
;MKKFSVAALSLAALFSLGSCKGHFKKVIVYANSDIQVDNTKTNITVGEGSPQRQQELDFTGSGAVTLNVQTSSGKITLDVPEDGLYIANLKNTDTLIGSYVHTGAGDAETRISQDALKEKLDSLQKLVKNENVSAANRNFFILPNHITKLTSIAEGKVFGPFTPIPAAFDAGSVPEIYKFYSMNEMHETIEKLNKMTGATPAPAATAPEKGKK
;
A
#
# COMPACT_ATOMS: atom_id res chain seq x y z
N MET A 1 -28.62 -67.68 34.54
CA MET A 1 -27.32 -67.26 35.10
C MET A 1 -26.34 -66.99 33.97
N LYS A 2 -25.95 -65.73 33.77
CA LYS A 2 -24.57 -65.25 33.47
C LYS A 2 -24.67 -63.79 33.01
N LYS A 3 -24.06 -62.93 33.81
CA LYS A 3 -23.90 -61.48 33.61
C LYS A 3 -22.58 -61.24 32.87
N PHE A 4 -22.55 -60.32 31.92
CA PHE A 4 -21.37 -59.56 31.47
C PHE A 4 -21.92 -58.25 30.86
N SER A 5 -21.93 -57.13 31.58
CA SER A 5 -20.86 -56.14 31.82
C SER A 5 -20.37 -55.40 30.58
N VAL A 6 -20.90 -54.17 30.43
CA VAL A 6 -20.27 -52.89 30.10
C VAL A 6 -19.10 -52.88 29.10
N ALA A 7 -19.30 -52.20 27.97
CA ALA A 7 -18.28 -51.37 27.33
C ALA A 7 -18.94 -50.20 26.60
N ALA A 8 -19.00 -49.05 27.26
CA ALA A 8 -19.20 -47.76 26.62
C ALA A 8 -17.92 -47.41 25.85
N LEU A 9 -18.04 -47.17 24.53
CA LEU A 9 -16.95 -46.59 23.75
C LEU A 9 -17.44 -45.29 23.12
N SER A 10 -17.07 -44.21 23.79
CA SER A 10 -17.25 -42.82 23.39
C SER A 10 -16.56 -42.56 22.06
N LEU A 11 -17.33 -42.38 20.98
CA LEU A 11 -16.80 -41.83 19.73
C LEU A 11 -16.98 -40.31 19.74
N ALA A 12 -16.09 -39.64 20.46
CA ALA A 12 -15.91 -38.20 20.34
C ALA A 12 -15.32 -37.91 18.96
N ALA A 13 -16.18 -37.62 17.99
CA ALA A 13 -15.79 -37.03 16.73
C ALA A 13 -15.30 -35.60 17.02
N LEU A 14 -14.00 -35.48 17.29
CA LEU A 14 -13.24 -34.24 17.16
C LEU A 14 -13.35 -33.80 15.69
N PHE A 15 -14.38 -33.01 15.39
CA PHE A 15 -14.39 -32.14 14.23
C PHE A 15 -13.29 -31.10 14.45
N SER A 16 -12.07 -31.47 14.06
CA SER A 16 -11.01 -30.52 13.78
C SER A 16 -11.55 -29.60 12.68
N LEU A 17 -12.06 -28.44 13.09
CA LEU A 17 -12.17 -27.28 12.21
C LEU A 17 -10.72 -26.88 11.87
N GLY A 18 -10.10 -27.63 10.96
CA GLY A 18 -8.95 -27.15 10.23
C GLY A 18 -9.45 -25.92 9.48
N SER A 19 -9.20 -24.75 10.06
CA SER A 19 -9.21 -23.50 9.31
C SER A 19 -8.25 -23.73 8.14
N CYS A 20 -8.80 -24.05 6.97
CA CYS A 20 -8.06 -23.98 5.72
C CYS A 20 -7.66 -22.51 5.60
N LYS A 21 -6.47 -22.17 6.11
CA LYS A 21 -5.77 -20.95 5.75
C LYS A 21 -5.49 -21.10 4.26
N GLY A 22 -6.40 -20.58 3.43
CA GLY A 22 -6.19 -20.50 2.00
C GLY A 22 -4.94 -19.66 1.75
N HIS A 23 -4.06 -20.15 0.89
CA HIS A 23 -2.93 -19.36 0.43
C HIS A 23 -3.45 -18.30 -0.54
N PHE A 24 -3.41 -17.04 -0.12
CA PHE A 24 -3.98 -15.92 -0.86
C PHE A 24 -2.97 -14.78 -1.00
N LYS A 25 -2.82 -14.31 -2.23
CA LYS A 25 -1.93 -13.20 -2.59
C LYS A 25 -2.76 -12.19 -3.36
N LYS A 26 -2.70 -10.92 -2.96
CA LYS A 26 -3.31 -9.82 -3.68
C LYS A 26 -2.24 -8.81 -4.07
N VAL A 27 -2.21 -8.43 -5.34
CA VAL A 27 -1.32 -7.39 -5.85
C VAL A 27 -2.16 -6.23 -6.37
N ILE A 28 -1.92 -5.04 -5.84
CA ILE A 28 -2.50 -3.80 -6.36
C ILE A 28 -1.49 -3.17 -7.32
N VAL A 29 -1.82 -3.15 -8.60
CA VAL A 29 -0.96 -2.60 -9.66
C VAL A 29 -1.38 -1.17 -9.95
N TYR A 30 -0.42 -0.23 -9.91
CA TYR A 30 -0.62 1.15 -10.32
C TYR A 30 0.18 1.50 -11.57
N ALA A 31 -0.45 2.19 -12.52
CA ALA A 31 0.19 2.59 -13.77
C ALA A 31 -0.29 3.96 -14.27
N ASN A 32 0.50 4.57 -15.16
CA ASN A 32 0.15 5.79 -15.90
C ASN A 32 -0.48 5.47 -17.27
N SER A 33 -1.21 4.37 -17.38
CA SER A 33 -1.94 4.02 -18.60
C SER A 33 -2.94 2.92 -18.29
N ASP A 34 -3.67 2.48 -19.29
CA ASP A 34 -4.39 1.22 -19.20
C ASP A 34 -3.43 0.06 -18.89
N ILE A 35 -3.92 -0.87 -18.06
CA ILE A 35 -3.22 -2.06 -17.60
C ILE A 35 -3.87 -3.24 -18.32
N GLN A 36 -3.09 -3.93 -19.14
CA GLN A 36 -3.54 -5.15 -19.82
C GLN A 36 -2.97 -6.35 -19.09
N VAL A 37 -3.84 -7.30 -18.76
CA VAL A 37 -3.47 -8.47 -17.97
C VAL A 37 -4.04 -9.71 -18.65
N ASP A 38 -3.20 -10.72 -18.79
CA ASP A 38 -3.62 -11.98 -19.38
C ASP A 38 -4.49 -12.83 -18.44
N ASN A 39 -5.00 -13.94 -18.96
CA ASN A 39 -5.91 -14.81 -18.20
C ASN A 39 -5.24 -15.46 -16.97
N THR A 40 -3.92 -15.63 -16.98
CA THR A 40 -3.17 -16.17 -15.82
C THR A 40 -2.86 -15.09 -14.79
N LYS A 41 -3.09 -13.82 -15.11
CA LYS A 41 -2.75 -12.64 -14.32
C LYS A 41 -1.25 -12.43 -14.08
N THR A 42 -0.39 -13.21 -14.76
CA THR A 42 1.07 -13.15 -14.56
C THR A 42 1.76 -12.37 -15.65
N ASN A 43 1.11 -12.11 -16.78
CA ASN A 43 1.69 -11.26 -17.83
C ASN A 43 0.93 -9.94 -17.89
N ILE A 44 1.64 -8.86 -17.61
CA ILE A 44 1.10 -7.50 -17.52
C ILE A 44 1.75 -6.64 -18.59
N THR A 45 0.96 -5.88 -19.32
CA THR A 45 1.46 -4.86 -20.25
C THR A 45 0.90 -3.50 -19.88
N VAL A 46 1.79 -2.51 -19.82
CA VAL A 46 1.50 -1.12 -19.46
C VAL A 46 2.10 -0.24 -20.55
N GLY A 47 1.29 0.67 -21.08
CA GLY A 47 1.70 1.66 -22.07
C GLY A 47 2.21 2.95 -21.42
N GLU A 48 2.23 4.04 -22.19
CA GLU A 48 2.50 5.38 -21.67
C GLU A 48 1.24 6.25 -21.74
N GLY A 49 1.14 7.21 -20.84
CA GLY A 49 0.22 8.34 -20.98
C GLY A 49 -0.64 8.60 -19.75
N SER A 50 -1.94 8.66 -19.97
CA SER A 50 -2.96 8.94 -18.97
C SER A 50 -4.28 8.28 -19.43
N PRO A 51 -5.23 7.98 -18.53
CA PRO A 51 -5.25 8.32 -17.10
C PRO A 51 -4.42 7.37 -16.23
N GLN A 52 -4.19 7.75 -14.98
CA GLN A 52 -3.69 6.80 -13.97
C GLN A 52 -4.73 5.69 -13.75
N ARG A 53 -4.26 4.46 -13.63
CA ARG A 53 -5.09 3.27 -13.41
C ARG A 53 -4.58 2.46 -12.22
N GLN A 54 -5.53 1.76 -11.61
CA GLN A 54 -5.30 0.76 -10.58
C GLN A 54 -5.99 -0.54 -11.01
N GLN A 55 -5.33 -1.67 -10.80
CA GLN A 55 -5.93 -2.99 -11.01
C GLN A 55 -5.54 -3.94 -9.87
N GLU A 56 -6.52 -4.71 -9.38
CA GLU A 56 -6.29 -5.75 -8.38
C GLU A 56 -6.07 -7.10 -9.06
N LEU A 57 -5.02 -7.81 -8.64
CA LEU A 57 -4.69 -9.15 -9.11
C LEU A 57 -4.70 -10.11 -7.92
N ASP A 58 -5.67 -11.00 -7.92
CA ASP A 58 -5.83 -12.03 -6.90
C ASP A 58 -5.28 -13.38 -7.39
N PHE A 59 -4.45 -14.00 -6.55
CA PHE A 59 -3.87 -15.32 -6.77
C PHE A 59 -4.14 -16.25 -5.58
N THR A 60 -4.35 -17.52 -5.88
CA THR A 60 -4.52 -18.57 -4.88
C THR A 60 -3.45 -19.65 -5.06
N GLY A 61 -3.08 -20.31 -3.97
CA GLY A 61 -2.09 -21.39 -3.97
C GLY A 61 -0.78 -21.01 -3.28
N SER A 62 -0.09 -22.04 -2.79
CA SER A 62 1.10 -21.90 -1.93
C SER A 62 2.37 -21.49 -2.68
N GLY A 63 2.38 -21.62 -4.01
CA GLY A 63 3.53 -21.25 -4.85
C GLY A 63 3.79 -19.75 -4.87
N ALA A 64 5.06 -19.39 -5.11
CA ALA A 64 5.44 -18.04 -5.47
C ALA A 64 4.81 -17.66 -6.82
N VAL A 65 4.41 -16.39 -6.96
CA VAL A 65 3.90 -15.84 -8.21
C VAL A 65 4.93 -14.88 -8.77
N THR A 66 5.29 -15.07 -10.04
CA THR A 66 6.16 -14.17 -10.78
C THR A 66 5.34 -13.42 -11.82
N LEU A 67 5.40 -12.09 -11.77
CA LEU A 67 4.74 -11.20 -12.72
C LEU A 67 5.76 -10.75 -13.77
N ASN A 68 5.50 -11.08 -15.03
CA ASN A 68 6.25 -10.59 -16.18
C ASN A 68 5.59 -9.30 -16.67
N VAL A 69 6.28 -8.18 -16.56
CA VAL A 69 5.73 -6.88 -16.89
C VAL A 69 6.45 -6.29 -18.10
N GLN A 70 5.68 -5.96 -19.13
CA GLN A 70 6.14 -5.14 -20.25
C GLN A 70 5.67 -3.71 -20.01
N THR A 71 6.63 -2.79 -19.82
CA THR A 71 6.40 -1.34 -19.83
C THR A 71 6.96 -0.74 -21.12
N SER A 72 6.70 0.54 -21.38
CA SER A 72 7.38 1.28 -22.44
C SER A 72 8.91 1.36 -22.24
N SER A 73 9.34 1.37 -20.97
CA SER A 73 10.76 1.42 -20.59
C SER A 73 11.49 0.08 -20.74
N GLY A 74 10.74 -1.02 -20.90
CA GLY A 74 11.30 -2.36 -21.08
C GLY A 74 10.54 -3.44 -20.31
N LYS A 75 11.14 -4.63 -20.29
CA LYS A 75 10.62 -5.80 -19.57
C LYS A 75 11.23 -5.89 -18.18
N ILE A 76 10.40 -6.14 -17.19
CA ILE A 76 10.82 -6.39 -15.80
C ILE A 76 10.07 -7.60 -15.25
N THR A 77 10.61 -8.16 -14.17
CA THR A 77 10.00 -9.27 -13.44
C THR A 77 9.79 -8.85 -12.00
N LEU A 78 8.60 -9.11 -11.45
CA LEU A 78 8.25 -8.80 -10.07
C LEU A 78 7.80 -10.07 -9.35
N ASP A 79 8.39 -10.34 -8.19
CA ASP A 79 8.12 -11.57 -7.44
C ASP A 79 7.21 -11.33 -6.24
N VAL A 80 6.27 -12.26 -6.05
CA VAL A 80 5.31 -12.34 -4.95
C VAL A 80 5.50 -13.69 -4.26
N PRO A 81 6.50 -13.81 -3.36
CA PRO A 81 6.94 -15.09 -2.83
C PRO A 81 6.00 -15.67 -1.77
N GLU A 82 5.27 -14.80 -1.06
CA GLU A 82 4.51 -15.17 0.13
C GLU A 82 3.06 -14.67 0.04
N ASP A 83 2.20 -15.22 0.89
CA ASP A 83 0.83 -14.76 1.05
C ASP A 83 0.78 -13.34 1.63
N GLY A 84 -0.25 -12.60 1.24
CA GLY A 84 -0.51 -11.26 1.72
C GLY A 84 -0.85 -10.24 0.63
N LEU A 85 -0.84 -8.97 1.04
CA LEU A 85 -1.14 -7.82 0.20
C LEU A 85 0.14 -7.15 -0.27
N TYR A 86 0.21 -6.90 -1.57
CA TYR A 86 1.34 -6.27 -2.25
C TYR A 86 0.86 -5.08 -3.07
N ILE A 87 1.77 -4.16 -3.33
CA ILE A 87 1.58 -3.04 -4.24
C ILE A 87 2.72 -2.99 -5.24
N ALA A 88 2.39 -2.90 -6.53
CA ALA A 88 3.34 -2.76 -7.62
C ALA A 88 3.20 -1.36 -8.23
N ASN A 89 4.29 -0.61 -8.23
CA ASN A 89 4.36 0.69 -8.88
C ASN A 89 4.92 0.52 -10.30
N LEU A 90 4.05 0.53 -11.30
CA LEU A 90 4.40 0.50 -12.72
C LEU A 90 4.28 1.88 -13.38
N LYS A 91 4.30 2.96 -12.59
CA LYS A 91 4.36 4.32 -13.12
C LYS A 91 5.78 4.57 -13.64
N ASN A 92 5.91 5.24 -14.79
CA ASN A 92 7.21 5.41 -15.45
C ASN A 92 8.22 6.24 -14.64
N THR A 93 7.77 7.27 -13.93
CA THR A 93 8.67 8.26 -13.29
C THR A 93 8.31 8.59 -11.85
N ASP A 94 7.12 8.20 -11.41
CA ASP A 94 6.55 8.70 -10.16
C ASP A 94 6.64 7.65 -9.06
N THR A 95 7.06 8.09 -7.88
CA THR A 95 7.20 7.23 -6.69
C THR A 95 5.87 7.18 -5.95
N LEU A 96 5.48 6.01 -5.49
CA LEU A 96 4.36 5.86 -4.57
C LEU A 96 4.84 5.94 -3.14
N ILE A 97 4.23 6.83 -2.38
CA ILE A 97 4.49 7.02 -0.96
C ILE A 97 3.22 6.65 -0.22
N GLY A 98 3.31 5.83 0.82
CA GLY A 98 2.13 5.48 1.60
C GLY A 98 2.40 4.98 2.99
N SER A 99 1.32 4.84 3.75
CA SER A 99 1.37 4.38 5.14
C SER A 99 0.12 3.60 5.52
N TYR A 100 0.24 2.82 6.58
CA TYR A 100 -0.89 2.21 7.26
C TYR A 100 -1.74 3.27 7.98
N VAL A 101 -3.06 3.15 7.87
CA VAL A 101 -4.04 4.02 8.52
C VAL A 101 -4.65 3.28 9.68
N HIS A 102 -4.41 3.79 10.90
CA HIS A 102 -5.07 3.27 12.09
C HIS A 102 -6.57 3.62 12.02
N THR A 103 -7.42 2.60 11.89
CA THR A 103 -8.87 2.78 12.02
C THR A 103 -9.30 2.32 13.41
N GLY A 104 -9.56 3.30 14.27
CA GLY A 104 -10.04 3.11 15.63
C GLY A 104 -10.68 4.41 16.08
N ALA A 105 -11.95 4.34 16.47
CA ALA A 105 -12.82 5.39 17.00
C ALA A 105 -12.32 6.85 16.95
N GLY A 106 -13.00 7.69 16.17
CA GLY A 106 -13.41 9.00 16.68
C GLY A 106 -12.97 10.25 15.94
N ASP A 107 -11.75 10.33 15.41
CA ASP A 107 -11.22 11.66 15.10
C ASP A 107 -11.10 11.92 13.60
N ALA A 108 -12.26 12.08 12.95
CA ALA A 108 -12.37 13.13 11.95
C ALA A 108 -12.16 14.46 12.70
N GLU A 109 -10.91 14.79 12.96
CA GLU A 109 -10.52 16.02 13.65
C GLU A 109 -10.86 17.18 12.71
N THR A 110 -12.09 17.68 12.83
CA THR A 110 -12.63 18.79 12.03
C THR A 110 -11.86 20.09 12.25
N ARG A 111 -10.90 20.10 13.19
CA ARG A 111 -9.99 21.20 13.52
C ARG A 111 -8.59 20.66 13.85
N ILE A 112 -7.71 20.61 12.85
CA ILE A 112 -6.28 20.37 13.06
C ILE A 112 -5.67 21.65 13.67
N SER A 113 -5.00 21.54 14.82
CA SER A 113 -4.24 22.65 15.41
C SER A 113 -3.02 22.99 14.54
N GLN A 114 -2.48 24.22 14.64
CA GLN A 114 -1.29 24.60 13.88
C GLN A 114 -0.07 23.73 14.20
N ASP A 115 0.05 23.23 15.43
CA ASP A 115 1.15 22.36 15.83
C ASP A 115 0.94 20.92 15.31
N ALA A 116 -0.28 20.40 15.36
CA ALA A 116 -0.62 19.12 14.72
C ALA A 116 -0.42 19.18 13.19
N LEU A 117 -0.68 20.34 12.58
CA LEU A 117 -0.43 20.58 11.16
C LEU A 117 1.08 20.57 10.85
N LYS A 118 1.90 21.21 11.68
CA LYS A 118 3.37 21.19 11.54
C LYS A 118 3.95 19.79 11.75
N GLU A 119 3.46 19.04 12.72
CA GLU A 119 3.93 17.66 12.98
C GLU A 119 3.56 16.73 11.81
N LYS A 120 2.35 16.87 11.27
CA LYS A 120 1.95 16.19 10.03
C LYS A 120 2.86 16.60 8.86
N LEU A 121 3.14 17.89 8.70
CA LEU A 121 4.02 18.40 7.64
C LEU A 121 5.45 17.83 7.76
N ASP A 122 6.05 17.86 8.95
CA ASP A 122 7.38 17.31 9.20
C ASP A 122 7.44 15.80 8.91
N SER A 123 6.40 15.08 9.33
CA SER A 123 6.26 13.64 9.04
C SER A 123 6.16 13.36 7.54
N LEU A 124 5.37 14.16 6.80
CA LEU A 124 5.24 14.05 5.35
C LEU A 124 6.56 14.41 4.64
N GLN A 125 7.28 15.43 5.11
CA GLN A 125 8.58 15.81 4.57
C GLN A 125 9.64 14.72 4.77
N LYS A 126 9.70 14.09 5.94
CA LYS A 126 10.58 12.94 6.21
C LYS A 126 10.23 11.75 5.33
N LEU A 127 8.95 11.51 5.09
CA LEU A 127 8.49 10.41 4.24
C LEU A 127 8.85 10.64 2.76
N VAL A 128 8.71 11.87 2.25
CA VAL A 128 9.18 12.26 0.90
C VAL A 128 10.69 12.09 0.73
N LYS A 129 11.47 12.26 1.80
CA LYS A 129 12.92 12.03 1.80
C LYS A 129 13.32 10.58 2.03
N ASN A 130 12.37 9.65 2.15
CA ASN A 130 12.64 8.25 2.49
C ASN A 130 13.32 8.06 3.87
N GLU A 131 13.16 9.02 4.79
CA GLU A 131 13.85 9.04 6.10
C GLU A 131 13.04 8.35 7.24
N ASN A 132 11.80 7.93 6.97
CA ASN A 132 10.92 7.25 7.95
C ASN A 132 10.23 5.99 7.39
N VAL A 133 10.89 5.33 6.44
CA VAL A 133 10.38 4.15 5.75
C VAL A 133 10.91 2.90 6.45
N SER A 134 9.99 2.13 7.03
CA SER A 134 10.32 0.84 7.63
C SER A 134 9.09 -0.05 7.69
N ALA A 135 9.32 -1.36 7.66
CA ALA A 135 8.25 -2.34 7.86
C ALA A 135 7.60 -2.19 9.25
N ALA A 136 8.38 -1.81 10.27
CA ALA A 136 7.89 -1.57 11.62
C ALA A 136 6.93 -0.38 11.70
N ASN A 137 7.26 0.72 11.01
CA ASN A 137 6.42 1.92 10.96
C ASN A 137 5.30 1.80 9.93
N ARG A 138 5.31 0.74 9.11
CA ARG A 138 4.36 0.48 8.03
C ARG A 138 4.22 1.69 7.10
N ASN A 139 5.37 2.28 6.81
CA ASN A 139 5.56 3.39 5.87
C ASN A 139 6.33 2.86 4.67
N PHE A 140 5.94 3.30 3.48
CA PHE A 140 6.40 2.74 2.21
C PHE A 140 6.81 3.84 1.25
N PHE A 141 7.90 3.58 0.54
CA PHE A 141 8.42 4.42 -0.53
C PHE A 141 8.81 3.50 -1.69
N ILE A 142 7.96 3.49 -2.72
CA ILE A 142 7.99 2.47 -3.77
C ILE A 142 8.36 3.16 -5.08
N LEU A 143 9.59 2.92 -5.51
CA LEU A 143 10.12 3.44 -6.76
C LEU A 143 9.35 2.88 -7.98
N PRO A 144 9.40 3.56 -9.14
CA PRO A 144 9.00 2.99 -10.43
C PRO A 144 9.55 1.58 -10.63
N ASN A 145 8.73 0.70 -11.22
CA ASN A 145 9.10 -0.68 -11.54
C ASN A 145 9.44 -1.56 -10.33
N HIS A 146 8.93 -1.23 -9.14
CA HIS A 146 9.14 -2.03 -7.93
C HIS A 146 7.81 -2.53 -7.36
N ILE A 147 7.91 -3.65 -6.63
CA ILE A 147 6.82 -4.23 -5.85
C ILE A 147 7.22 -4.28 -4.37
N THR A 148 6.24 -4.12 -3.48
CA THR A 148 6.48 -4.18 -2.03
C THR A 148 5.34 -4.90 -1.33
N LYS A 149 5.69 -5.79 -0.38
CA LYS A 149 4.73 -6.42 0.53
C LYS A 149 4.28 -5.40 1.57
N LEU A 150 2.97 -5.25 1.73
CA LEU A 150 2.38 -4.34 2.71
C LEU A 150 2.06 -5.04 4.03
N THR A 151 1.53 -6.26 3.94
CA THR A 151 1.08 -7.09 5.09
C THR A 151 0.93 -8.53 4.65
N SER A 152 0.87 -9.44 5.62
CA SER A 152 0.44 -10.84 5.40
C SER A 152 -1.08 -10.99 5.25
N ILE A 153 -1.86 -9.93 5.46
CA ILE A 153 -3.33 -9.94 5.36
C ILE A 153 -3.76 -9.45 3.97
N ALA A 154 -4.11 -10.37 3.07
CA ALA A 154 -4.45 -10.06 1.69
C ALA A 154 -5.82 -9.35 1.52
N GLU A 155 -6.65 -9.37 2.55
CA GLU A 155 -7.95 -8.70 2.62
C GLU A 155 -7.85 -7.20 2.94
N GLY A 156 -6.65 -6.69 3.23
CA GLY A 156 -6.43 -5.26 3.45
C GLY A 156 -6.87 -4.40 2.26
N LYS A 157 -7.22 -3.15 2.54
CA LYS A 157 -7.66 -2.17 1.53
C LYS A 157 -6.58 -1.15 1.24
N VAL A 158 -6.39 -0.85 -0.04
CA VAL A 158 -5.43 0.15 -0.51
C VAL A 158 -6.19 1.26 -1.22
N PHE A 159 -5.99 2.49 -0.76
CA PHE A 159 -6.46 3.70 -1.42
C PHE A 159 -5.30 4.37 -2.12
N GLY A 160 -5.36 4.44 -3.44
CA GLY A 160 -4.29 5.00 -4.25
C GLY A 160 -4.25 6.53 -4.26
N PRO A 161 -3.31 7.10 -5.05
CA PRO A 161 -3.23 8.53 -5.30
C PRO A 161 -4.58 9.12 -5.70
N PHE A 162 -4.89 10.33 -5.21
CA PHE A 162 -6.14 11.06 -5.47
C PHE A 162 -7.45 10.34 -5.11
N THR A 163 -7.38 9.15 -4.52
CA THR A 163 -8.56 8.40 -4.08
C THR A 163 -8.80 8.66 -2.60
N PRO A 164 -9.89 9.35 -2.21
CA PRO A 164 -10.17 9.57 -0.80
C PRO A 164 -10.49 8.24 -0.10
N ILE A 165 -10.16 8.16 1.17
CA ILE A 165 -10.64 7.12 2.06
C ILE A 165 -12.11 7.45 2.38
N PRO A 166 -13.09 6.57 2.06
CA PRO A 166 -14.47 6.76 2.50
C PRO A 166 -14.60 7.10 3.98
N ALA A 167 -15.52 8.02 4.32
CA ALA A 167 -15.75 8.44 5.71
C ALA A 167 -16.35 7.32 6.59
N ALA A 168 -16.95 6.30 5.96
CA ALA A 168 -17.52 5.16 6.64
C ALA A 168 -16.93 3.87 6.06
N PHE A 169 -16.42 3.03 6.95
CA PHE A 169 -16.16 1.62 6.68
C PHE A 169 -16.87 0.80 7.74
N ASP A 170 -17.30 -0.39 7.37
CA ASP A 170 -17.58 -1.40 8.36
C ASP A 170 -16.23 -1.87 8.94
N ALA A 171 -15.88 -1.34 10.12
CA ALA A 171 -14.62 -1.62 10.81
C ALA A 171 -14.46 -3.11 11.18
N GLY A 172 -15.54 -3.90 11.19
CA GLY A 172 -15.48 -5.35 11.34
C GLY A 172 -15.11 -6.10 10.05
N SER A 173 -15.16 -5.43 8.90
CA SER A 173 -14.99 -6.05 7.58
C SER A 173 -13.64 -5.76 6.90
N VAL A 174 -12.92 -4.72 7.35
CA VAL A 174 -11.64 -4.32 6.76
C VAL A 174 -10.54 -4.46 7.82
N PRO A 175 -9.70 -5.51 7.73
CA PRO A 175 -8.71 -5.75 8.77
C PRO A 175 -7.61 -4.68 8.80
N GLU A 176 -7.25 -4.12 7.64
CA GLU A 176 -6.20 -3.12 7.52
C GLU A 176 -6.46 -2.14 6.36
N ILE A 177 -6.12 -0.87 6.55
CA ILE A 177 -6.24 0.17 5.51
C ILE A 177 -4.87 0.80 5.26
N TYR A 178 -4.55 1.01 3.98
CA TYR A 178 -3.38 1.71 3.52
C TYR A 178 -3.75 2.85 2.60
N LYS A 179 -3.07 3.99 2.76
CA LYS A 179 -3.23 5.15 1.90
C LYS A 179 -1.93 5.46 1.19
N PHE A 180 -2.00 5.57 -0.12
CA PHE A 180 -0.90 5.96 -0.98
C PHE A 180 -1.19 7.28 -1.69
N TYR A 181 -0.11 7.99 -1.96
CA TYR A 181 -0.04 9.24 -2.68
C TYR A 181 1.03 9.11 -3.76
N SER A 182 0.89 9.88 -4.83
CA SER A 182 2.02 10.14 -5.72
C SER A 182 3.01 11.10 -5.09
N MET A 183 4.28 11.05 -5.49
CA MET A 183 5.24 12.08 -5.09
C MET A 183 4.77 13.48 -5.51
N ASN A 184 4.17 13.58 -6.69
CA ASN A 184 3.59 14.83 -7.18
C ASN A 184 2.44 15.33 -6.28
N GLU A 185 1.48 14.46 -5.94
CA GLU A 185 0.38 14.80 -5.01
C GLU A 185 0.89 15.21 -3.63
N MET A 186 1.96 14.57 -3.15
CA MET A 186 2.61 14.92 -1.89
C MET A 186 3.25 16.30 -1.95
N HIS A 187 3.95 16.64 -3.03
CA HIS A 187 4.51 17.98 -3.23
C HIS A 187 3.43 19.06 -3.28
N GLU A 188 2.35 18.82 -4.03
CA GLU A 188 1.20 19.73 -4.09
C GLU A 188 0.54 19.91 -2.71
N THR A 189 0.41 18.82 -1.95
CA THR A 189 -0.15 18.83 -0.60
C THR A 189 0.75 19.62 0.35
N ILE A 190 2.07 19.37 0.36
CA ILE A 190 3.05 20.10 1.17
C ILE A 190 3.02 21.61 0.82
N GLU A 191 2.97 21.96 -0.47
CA GLU A 191 2.89 23.34 -0.91
C GLU A 191 1.62 24.03 -0.40
N LYS A 192 0.47 23.34 -0.49
CA LYS A 192 -0.81 23.84 0.03
C LYS A 192 -0.77 24.02 1.54
N LEU A 193 -0.23 23.07 2.29
CA LEU A 193 -0.13 23.16 3.74
C LEU A 193 0.83 24.27 4.18
N ASN A 194 1.97 24.45 3.50
CA ASN A 194 2.90 25.56 3.75
C ASN A 194 2.23 26.94 3.61
N LYS A 195 1.41 27.12 2.57
CA LYS A 195 0.63 28.35 2.37
C LYS A 195 -0.36 28.60 3.50
N MET A 196 -0.94 27.54 4.09
CA MET A 196 -1.89 27.63 5.19
C MET A 196 -1.23 27.86 6.56
N THR A 197 0.01 27.42 6.76
CA THR A 197 0.79 27.64 8.00
C THR A 197 1.51 28.99 8.02
N GLY A 198 1.40 29.80 6.96
CA GLY A 198 2.13 31.07 6.83
C GLY A 198 3.66 30.90 6.73
N ALA A 199 4.14 29.69 6.41
CA ALA A 199 5.56 29.41 6.29
C ALA A 199 6.04 29.91 4.93
N THR A 200 6.75 31.05 4.93
CA THR A 200 7.49 31.55 3.76
C THR A 200 8.38 30.42 3.22
N PRO A 201 8.37 30.15 1.90
CA PRO A 201 9.27 29.17 1.30
C PRO A 201 10.70 29.45 1.72
N ALA A 202 11.44 28.42 2.13
CA ALA A 202 12.87 28.56 2.42
C ALA A 202 13.54 29.27 1.22
N PRO A 203 14.32 30.33 1.44
CA PRO A 203 14.98 31.04 0.34
C PRO A 203 15.79 30.03 -0.45
N ALA A 204 15.59 30.02 -1.77
CA ALA A 204 16.47 29.29 -2.68
C ALA A 204 17.91 29.64 -2.32
N ALA A 205 18.74 28.61 -2.09
CA ALA A 205 20.14 28.78 -1.75
C ALA A 205 20.78 29.76 -2.74
N THR A 206 21.09 30.96 -2.25
CA THR A 206 21.73 32.01 -3.02
C THR A 206 23.06 31.49 -3.54
N ALA A 207 23.21 31.49 -4.86
CA ALA A 207 24.46 31.22 -5.53
C ALA A 207 25.59 32.09 -4.94
N PRO A 208 26.81 31.57 -4.79
CA PRO A 208 27.90 32.32 -4.22
C PRO A 208 28.23 33.51 -5.12
N GLU A 209 28.14 34.70 -4.51
CA GLU A 209 28.57 35.97 -5.06
C GLU A 209 30.03 35.85 -5.54
N LYS A 210 30.24 35.90 -6.86
CA LYS A 210 31.59 36.02 -7.43
C LYS A 210 32.15 37.39 -7.03
N GLY A 211 33.03 37.36 -6.04
CA GLY A 211 33.80 38.51 -5.61
C GLY A 211 34.52 39.18 -6.78
N LYS A 212 34.26 40.48 -6.93
CA LYS A 212 35.16 41.41 -7.60
C LYS A 212 36.42 41.56 -6.74
N LYS A 213 37.58 41.27 -7.31
CA LYS A 213 38.80 42.09 -7.22
C LYS A 213 39.65 41.84 -8.45
#